data_AF-A0A813I9H9-F1
#
_entry.id   AF-A0A813I9H9-F1
#
_cell.length_a   1.000
_cell.length_b   1.000
_cell.length_c   1.000
_cell.angle_alpha   90.00
_cell.angle_beta   90.00
_cell.angle_gamma   90.00
#
_symmetry.space_group_name_H-M   'P 1'
#
loop_
_entity.id
_entity.type
_entity.pdbx_description
1 polymer ?
#
loop_
_entity_poly.entity_id
_entity_poly.type
_entity_poly.pdbx_seq_one_letter_code
_entity_poly.pdbx_strand_id
1 'polypeptide(L)'
;QSLPKSLLTLVLTLVNLLAVDQASTFALAESMPQNLQVLVLKLDFCPLLTSKSLGQIARQLPSSLRKLWFSAAQCKLVDDSAIHQLAENLPERLEVLQLNFRACIITDVAALHLLKNLPRLPLLHNFRFDFRATAVTSDMEQRLRSTPLAPCPKRMRMGLDLDFHAQSFTECVRHSEDDCESEDLGAELELTSDLLAESLRNEISESISDVSAAFRNWDTNNDERLSIDEMTELVRALGMPTQNISAVVHEMDKSGDGFICYDELISWLYRS
;
A
#
# COMPACT_ATOMS: atom_id res chain seq x y z
N GLN A 1 21.35 14.46 5.92
CA GLN A 1 22.45 14.49 4.92
C GLN A 1 21.82 14.66 3.54
N SER A 2 22.37 15.48 2.65
CA SER A 2 21.78 15.69 1.32
C SER A 2 22.02 14.48 0.41
N LEU A 3 21.04 14.10 -0.40
CA LEU A 3 21.21 13.06 -1.42
C LEU A 3 22.29 13.45 -2.44
N PRO A 4 23.05 12.48 -2.98
CA PRO A 4 24.08 12.78 -3.97
C PRO A 4 23.49 13.35 -5.26
N LYS A 5 24.10 14.42 -5.79
CA LYS A 5 23.59 15.14 -6.98
C LYS A 5 23.65 14.32 -8.29
N SER A 6 24.46 13.27 -8.32
CA SER A 6 24.59 12.33 -9.45
C SER A 6 23.61 11.17 -9.40
N LEU A 7 22.74 11.11 -8.39
CA LEU A 7 21.79 10.01 -8.23
C LEU A 7 20.75 10.04 -9.36
N LEU A 8 20.65 8.94 -10.10
CA LEU A 8 19.66 8.77 -11.17
C LEU A 8 18.44 7.96 -10.72
N THR A 9 18.58 7.17 -9.65
CA THR A 9 17.54 6.30 -9.13
C THR A 9 17.49 6.43 -7.62
N LEU A 10 16.29 6.72 -7.10
CA LEU A 10 16.01 6.83 -5.69
C LEU A 10 14.87 5.87 -5.37
N VAL A 11 15.13 4.97 -4.43
CA VAL A 11 14.13 4.05 -3.90
C VAL A 11 14.08 4.29 -2.40
N LEU A 12 12.92 4.75 -1.92
CA LEU A 12 12.66 5.00 -0.51
C LEU A 12 11.38 4.27 -0.13
N THR A 13 11.50 3.41 0.87
CA THR A 13 10.38 2.68 1.46
C THR A 13 10.33 3.05 2.94
N LEU A 14 9.34 3.84 3.30
CA LEU A 14 9.10 4.39 4.62
C LEU A 14 7.68 4.00 5.01
N VAL A 15 7.52 2.75 5.45
CA VAL A 15 6.22 2.16 5.73
C VAL A 15 5.99 2.12 7.24
N ASN A 16 4.79 2.47 7.69
CA ASN A 16 4.40 2.45 9.10
C ASN A 16 5.29 3.33 10.01
N LEU A 17 5.72 4.49 9.52
CA LEU A 17 6.62 5.38 10.25
C LEU A 17 5.88 6.62 10.76
N LEU A 18 5.81 6.76 12.10
CA LEU A 18 5.31 7.97 12.77
C LEU A 18 6.17 9.20 12.49
N ALA A 19 7.45 9.01 12.12
CA ALA A 19 8.35 10.09 11.78
C ALA A 19 8.05 10.73 10.42
N VAL A 20 7.19 10.12 9.59
CA VAL A 20 6.77 10.68 8.29
C VAL A 20 5.64 11.67 8.50
N ASP A 21 6.02 12.85 8.97
CA ASP A 21 5.17 14.02 9.13
C ASP A 21 5.36 15.05 8.00
N GLN A 22 4.72 16.21 8.12
CA GLN A 22 4.85 17.27 7.12
C GLN A 22 6.29 17.81 7.02
N ALA A 23 7.03 17.91 8.12
CA ALA A 23 8.37 18.50 8.12
C ALA A 23 9.38 17.59 7.41
N SER A 24 9.34 16.29 7.72
CA SER A 24 10.21 15.27 7.10
C SER A 24 9.91 15.10 5.61
N THR A 25 8.65 15.10 5.20
CA THR A 25 8.25 15.02 3.78
C THR A 25 8.67 16.27 3.00
N PHE A 26 8.61 17.45 3.61
CA PHE A 26 9.11 18.68 3.01
C PHE A 26 10.63 18.65 2.84
N ALA A 27 11.37 18.24 3.88
CA ALA A 27 12.81 18.09 3.80
C ALA A 27 13.23 17.05 2.74
N LEU A 28 12.45 15.97 2.59
CA LEU A 28 12.65 14.98 1.53
C LEU A 28 12.45 15.59 0.14
N ALA A 29 11.36 16.33 -0.06
CA ALA A 29 11.06 17.01 -1.32
C ALA A 29 12.20 17.97 -1.71
N GLU A 30 12.66 18.80 -0.77
CA GLU A 30 13.75 19.76 -0.98
C GLU A 30 15.10 19.12 -1.26
N SER A 31 15.30 17.90 -0.76
CA SER A 31 16.54 17.15 -0.94
C SER A 31 16.57 16.34 -2.24
N MET A 32 15.50 16.35 -3.06
CA MET A 32 15.44 15.54 -4.27
C MET A 32 16.46 16.00 -5.34
N PRO A 33 17.30 15.10 -5.87
CA PRO A 33 18.27 15.45 -6.89
C PRO A 33 17.57 15.74 -8.23
N GLN A 34 17.96 16.83 -8.90
CA GLN A 34 17.30 17.29 -10.14
C GLN A 34 17.57 16.40 -11.36
N ASN A 35 18.59 15.54 -11.31
CA ASN A 35 18.94 14.58 -12.37
C ASN A 35 18.26 13.21 -12.20
N LEU A 36 17.35 13.08 -11.24
CA LEU A 36 16.69 11.83 -10.92
C LEU A 36 15.80 11.38 -12.08
N GLN A 37 16.06 10.20 -12.62
CA GLN A 37 15.26 9.58 -13.68
C GLN A 37 14.20 8.63 -13.14
N VAL A 38 14.47 8.02 -11.99
CA VAL A 38 13.62 6.99 -11.38
C VAL A 38 13.39 7.31 -9.92
N LEU A 39 12.12 7.41 -9.53
CA LEU A 39 11.70 7.61 -8.15
C LEU A 39 10.72 6.51 -7.77
N VAL A 40 11.08 5.72 -6.76
CA VAL A 40 10.17 4.86 -6.00
C VAL A 40 10.04 5.45 -4.61
N LEU A 41 8.83 5.86 -4.24
CA LEU A 41 8.55 6.41 -2.93
C LEU A 41 7.32 5.71 -2.36
N LYS A 42 7.55 4.85 -1.37
CA LYS A 42 6.50 4.13 -0.64
C LYS A 42 6.38 4.71 0.77
N LEU A 43 5.25 5.32 1.06
CA LEU A 43 4.90 5.99 2.31
C LEU A 43 3.64 5.33 2.92
N ASP A 44 3.51 4.02 2.78
CA ASP A 44 2.31 3.30 3.18
C ASP A 44 2.16 3.29 4.71
N PHE A 45 0.93 3.23 5.21
CA PHE A 45 0.63 3.18 6.64
C PHE A 45 1.25 4.33 7.46
N CYS A 46 1.49 5.50 6.85
CA CYS A 46 2.04 6.66 7.57
C CYS A 46 0.88 7.52 8.11
N PRO A 47 0.59 7.48 9.43
CA PRO A 47 -0.63 8.09 9.96
C PRO A 47 -0.60 9.63 9.98
N LEU A 48 0.59 10.23 9.95
CA LEU A 48 0.77 11.69 9.89
C LEU A 48 0.95 12.22 8.45
N LEU A 49 0.87 11.35 7.44
CA LEU A 49 0.99 11.73 6.04
C LEU A 49 -0.30 12.38 5.55
N THR A 50 -0.22 13.65 5.17
CA THR A 50 -1.38 14.44 4.70
C THR A 50 -1.31 14.71 3.20
N SER A 51 -2.45 15.08 2.60
CA SER A 51 -2.47 15.55 1.20
C SER A 51 -1.59 16.78 0.95
N LYS A 52 -1.38 17.63 1.96
CA LYS A 52 -0.48 18.80 1.85
C LYS A 52 0.98 18.39 1.71
N SER A 53 1.43 17.39 2.48
CA SER A 53 2.76 16.80 2.32
C SER A 53 2.96 16.19 0.95
N LEU A 54 1.96 15.48 0.43
CA LEU A 54 2.02 14.90 -0.91
C LEU A 54 2.02 15.94 -2.02
N GLY A 55 1.25 17.01 -1.83
CA GLY A 55 1.28 18.17 -2.70
C GLY A 55 2.66 18.83 -2.79
N GLN A 56 3.38 18.90 -1.68
CA GLN A 56 4.74 19.44 -1.67
C GLN A 56 5.71 18.53 -2.42
N ILE A 57 5.62 17.21 -2.23
CA ILE A 57 6.40 16.23 -2.98
C ILE A 57 6.11 16.38 -4.48
N ALA A 58 4.83 16.46 -4.86
CA ALA A 58 4.40 16.63 -6.24
C ALA A 58 5.01 17.86 -6.91
N ARG A 59 4.98 19.03 -6.25
CA ARG A 59 5.56 20.28 -6.78
C ARG A 59 7.08 20.24 -6.97
N GLN A 60 7.78 19.38 -6.23
CA GLN A 60 9.23 19.28 -6.27
C GLN A 60 9.73 18.05 -7.03
N LEU A 61 8.84 17.34 -7.74
CA LEU A 61 9.24 16.24 -8.61
C LEU A 61 10.26 16.74 -9.65
N PRO A 62 11.41 16.06 -9.78
CA PRO A 62 12.43 16.44 -10.76
C PRO A 62 11.90 16.41 -12.20
N SER A 63 12.19 17.44 -12.98
CA SER A 63 11.75 17.51 -14.39
C SER A 63 12.40 16.46 -15.31
N SER A 64 13.50 15.85 -14.86
CA SER A 64 14.20 14.76 -15.56
C SER A 64 13.58 13.37 -15.31
N LEU A 65 12.55 13.28 -14.46
CA LEU A 65 11.95 12.03 -14.04
C LEU A 65 11.23 11.33 -15.20
N ARG A 66 11.53 10.04 -15.36
CA ARG A 66 10.98 9.14 -16.39
C ARG A 66 10.08 8.07 -15.78
N LYS A 67 10.40 7.59 -14.58
CA LYS A 67 9.62 6.58 -13.88
C LYS A 67 9.27 7.05 -12.48
N LEU A 68 7.97 7.05 -12.17
CA LEU A 68 7.45 7.39 -10.86
C LEU A 68 6.59 6.24 -10.34
N TRP A 69 7.02 5.69 -9.22
CA TRP A 69 6.26 4.76 -8.41
C TRP A 69 5.98 5.43 -7.07
N PHE A 70 4.72 5.74 -6.80
CA PHE A 70 4.31 6.44 -5.59
C PHE A 70 3.23 5.64 -4.87
N SER A 71 3.48 5.35 -3.59
CA SER A 71 2.55 4.60 -2.73
C SER A 71 2.31 5.38 -1.45
N ALA A 72 1.05 5.59 -1.11
CA ALA A 72 0.61 6.13 0.16
C ALA A 72 -0.65 5.37 0.61
N ALA A 73 -0.62 4.05 0.47
CA ALA A 73 -1.73 3.19 0.85
C ALA A 73 -1.98 3.26 2.36
N GLN A 74 -3.23 3.08 2.77
CA GLN A 74 -3.65 3.09 4.18
C GLN A 74 -3.30 4.40 4.92
N CYS A 75 -3.15 5.51 4.18
CA CYS A 75 -2.90 6.83 4.76
C CYS A 75 -4.22 7.59 4.90
N LYS A 76 -4.81 7.54 6.11
CA LYS A 76 -6.16 8.05 6.39
C LYS A 76 -6.31 9.57 6.24
N LEU A 77 -5.21 10.35 6.24
CA LEU A 77 -5.23 11.80 6.02
C LEU A 77 -4.93 12.21 4.57
N VAL A 78 -4.91 11.24 3.66
CA VAL A 78 -4.75 11.45 2.22
C VAL A 78 -6.12 11.38 1.55
N ASP A 79 -6.48 12.50 0.94
CA ASP A 79 -7.73 12.74 0.23
C ASP A 79 -7.50 13.11 -1.25
N ASP A 80 -8.58 13.42 -1.97
CA ASP A 80 -8.55 13.78 -3.40
C ASP A 80 -7.57 14.90 -3.74
N SER A 81 -7.30 15.81 -2.80
CA SER A 81 -6.40 16.94 -3.03
C SER A 81 -4.94 16.50 -3.24
N ALA A 82 -4.57 15.31 -2.76
CA ALA A 82 -3.26 14.71 -3.02
C ALA A 82 -3.09 14.32 -4.49
N ILE A 83 -4.05 13.56 -5.03
CA ILE A 83 -4.02 13.13 -6.43
C ILE A 83 -4.23 14.32 -7.37
N HIS A 84 -5.06 15.29 -6.99
CA HIS A 84 -5.21 16.53 -7.73
C HIS A 84 -3.86 17.26 -7.90
N GLN A 85 -3.15 17.52 -6.79
CA GLN A 85 -1.85 18.19 -6.83
C GLN A 85 -0.79 17.36 -7.55
N LEU A 86 -0.82 16.03 -7.38
CA LEU A 86 0.08 15.14 -8.10
C LEU A 86 -0.16 15.23 -9.61
N ALA A 87 -1.41 15.10 -10.05
CA ALA A 87 -1.80 15.16 -11.46
C ALA A 87 -1.43 16.48 -12.15
N GLU A 88 -1.50 17.61 -11.44
CA GLU A 88 -1.12 18.92 -11.98
C GLU A 88 0.39 19.15 -12.08
N ASN A 89 1.20 18.43 -11.31
CA ASN A 89 2.66 18.62 -11.24
C ASN A 89 3.45 17.43 -11.81
N LEU A 90 2.81 16.51 -12.54
CA LEU A 90 3.51 15.40 -13.20
C LEU A 90 4.50 15.93 -14.26
N PRO A 91 5.75 15.45 -14.28
CA PRO A 91 6.76 15.93 -15.21
C PRO A 91 6.48 15.46 -16.65
N GLU A 92 6.69 16.32 -17.64
CA GLU A 92 6.39 16.04 -19.06
C GLU A 92 7.18 14.87 -19.65
N ARG A 93 8.34 14.54 -19.06
CA ARG A 93 9.21 13.44 -19.50
C ARG A 93 8.82 12.08 -18.93
N LEU A 94 7.73 12.01 -18.17
CA LEU A 94 7.31 10.80 -17.50
C LEU A 94 6.83 9.75 -18.51
N GLU A 95 7.39 8.56 -18.41
CA GLU A 95 7.14 7.40 -19.27
C GLU A 95 6.31 6.33 -18.56
N VAL A 96 6.59 6.16 -17.26
CA VAL A 96 5.93 5.17 -16.40
C VAL A 96 5.43 5.87 -15.14
N LEU A 97 4.15 5.70 -14.84
CA LEU A 97 3.50 6.18 -13.63
C LEU A 97 2.76 5.03 -12.95
N GLN A 98 3.07 4.79 -11.69
CA GLN A 98 2.29 3.87 -10.85
C GLN A 98 1.90 4.56 -9.55
N LEU A 99 0.61 4.53 -9.24
CA LEU A 99 0.04 5.17 -8.07
C LEU A 99 -0.68 4.14 -7.20
N ASN A 100 -0.37 4.09 -5.92
CA ASN A 100 -1.10 3.26 -4.97
C ASN A 100 -1.66 4.15 -3.84
N PHE A 101 -2.98 4.26 -3.80
CA PHE A 101 -3.73 4.97 -2.78
C PHE A 101 -4.85 4.06 -2.23
N ARG A 102 -4.59 2.75 -2.17
CA ARG A 102 -5.50 1.78 -1.57
C ARG A 102 -5.85 2.19 -0.15
N ALA A 103 -7.13 2.07 0.22
CA ALA A 103 -7.63 2.40 1.56
C ALA A 103 -7.34 3.84 2.02
N CYS A 104 -7.34 4.79 1.07
CA CYS A 104 -7.29 6.24 1.34
C CYS A 104 -8.66 6.88 1.09
N ILE A 105 -8.82 8.15 1.49
CA ILE A 105 -10.08 8.91 1.33
C ILE A 105 -10.15 9.49 -0.10
N ILE A 106 -10.09 8.62 -1.10
CA ILE A 106 -10.09 8.98 -2.51
C ILE A 106 -11.47 8.71 -3.11
N THR A 107 -11.97 9.62 -3.94
CA THR A 107 -13.25 9.55 -4.65
C THR A 107 -13.04 9.70 -6.16
N ASP A 108 -14.13 9.59 -6.92
CA ASP A 108 -14.15 9.84 -8.37
C ASP A 108 -13.58 11.23 -8.75
N VAL A 109 -13.59 12.21 -7.85
CA VAL A 109 -13.00 13.54 -8.09
C VAL A 109 -11.50 13.43 -8.39
N ALA A 110 -10.76 12.65 -7.61
CA ALA A 110 -9.34 12.41 -7.86
C ALA A 110 -9.08 11.72 -9.21
N ALA A 111 -9.87 10.68 -9.50
CA ALA A 111 -9.76 9.96 -10.76
C ALA A 111 -10.06 10.87 -11.97
N LEU A 112 -11.02 11.79 -11.85
CA LEU A 112 -11.30 12.80 -12.88
C LEU A 112 -10.12 13.76 -13.09
N HIS A 113 -9.36 14.10 -12.05
CA HIS A 113 -8.15 14.91 -12.20
C HIS A 113 -7.04 14.18 -12.96
N LEU A 114 -6.88 12.87 -12.73
CA LEU A 114 -5.96 12.03 -13.51
C LEU A 114 -6.42 11.96 -14.97
N LEU A 115 -7.69 11.65 -15.24
CA LEU A 115 -8.25 11.60 -16.60
C LEU A 115 -7.98 12.88 -17.41
N LYS A 116 -8.03 14.04 -16.77
CA LYS A 116 -7.80 15.33 -17.42
C LYS A 116 -6.33 15.60 -17.74
N ASN A 117 -5.40 15.07 -16.95
CA ASN A 117 -3.97 15.41 -17.03
C ASN A 117 -3.12 14.33 -17.70
N LEU A 118 -3.42 13.04 -17.53
CA LEU A 118 -2.62 11.94 -18.10
C LEU A 118 -2.46 12.03 -19.64
N PRO A 119 -3.50 12.37 -20.42
CA PRO A 119 -3.36 12.51 -21.88
C PRO A 119 -2.44 13.65 -22.33
N ARG A 120 -2.10 14.59 -21.43
CA ARG A 120 -1.20 15.71 -21.72
C ARG A 120 0.28 15.31 -21.65
N LEU A 121 0.59 14.15 -21.08
CA LEU A 121 1.96 13.67 -20.93
C LEU A 121 2.40 12.94 -22.21
N PRO A 122 3.29 13.54 -23.03
CA PRO A 122 3.56 13.06 -24.38
C PRO A 122 4.32 11.72 -24.44
N LEU A 123 5.02 11.36 -23.35
CA LEU A 123 5.85 10.15 -23.28
C LEU A 123 5.23 9.04 -22.42
N LEU A 124 4.14 9.33 -21.71
CA LEU A 124 3.53 8.39 -20.78
C LEU A 124 2.84 7.28 -21.56
N HIS A 125 3.38 6.07 -21.45
CA HIS A 125 2.88 4.88 -22.16
C HIS A 125 2.55 3.73 -21.20
N ASN A 126 2.88 3.87 -19.91
CA ASN A 126 2.55 2.88 -18.89
C ASN A 126 2.01 3.59 -17.64
N PHE A 127 0.70 3.44 -17.41
CA PHE A 127 0.02 3.94 -16.22
C PHE A 127 -0.62 2.78 -15.48
N ARG A 128 -0.34 2.67 -14.18
CA ARG A 128 -1.00 1.74 -13.25
C ARG A 128 -1.51 2.51 -12.05
N PHE A 129 -2.62 2.03 -11.49
CA PHE A 129 -3.15 2.56 -10.25
C PHE A 129 -3.77 1.44 -9.39
N ASP A 130 -3.77 1.65 -8.07
CA ASP A 130 -4.55 0.86 -7.10
C ASP A 130 -5.36 1.82 -6.23
N PHE A 131 -6.68 1.79 -6.42
CA PHE A 131 -7.68 2.54 -5.65
C PHE A 131 -8.66 1.59 -4.93
N ARG A 132 -8.26 0.34 -4.66
CA ARG A 132 -9.09 -0.58 -3.87
C ARG A 132 -9.39 0.00 -2.49
N ALA A 133 -10.55 -0.35 -1.95
CA ALA A 133 -11.01 0.17 -0.66
C ALA A 133 -11.04 1.73 -0.60
N THR A 134 -11.33 2.39 -1.72
CA THR A 134 -11.63 3.82 -1.79
C THR A 134 -13.08 4.03 -2.26
N ALA A 135 -13.51 5.28 -2.40
CA ALA A 135 -14.80 5.64 -2.97
C ALA A 135 -14.75 5.90 -4.49
N VAL A 136 -13.68 5.47 -5.18
CA VAL A 136 -13.63 5.48 -6.65
C VAL A 136 -14.52 4.36 -7.19
N THR A 137 -15.42 4.70 -8.10
CA THR A 137 -16.35 3.74 -8.71
C THR A 137 -15.67 2.88 -9.77
N SER A 138 -16.18 1.66 -9.97
CA SER A 138 -15.66 0.75 -11.00
C SER A 138 -15.75 1.32 -12.42
N ASP A 139 -16.81 2.08 -12.73
CA ASP A 139 -16.96 2.81 -14.00
C ASP A 139 -15.80 3.80 -14.18
N MET A 140 -15.50 4.56 -13.13
CA MET A 140 -14.41 5.53 -13.16
C MET A 140 -13.04 4.85 -13.32
N GLU A 141 -12.80 3.74 -12.63
CA GLU A 141 -11.58 2.95 -12.82
C GLU A 141 -11.46 2.41 -14.25
N GLN A 142 -12.56 1.94 -14.86
CA GLN A 142 -12.57 1.47 -16.25
C GLN A 142 -12.24 2.59 -17.24
N ARG A 143 -12.73 3.80 -16.98
CA ARG A 143 -12.40 4.99 -17.78
C ARG A 143 -10.92 5.37 -17.65
N LEU A 144 -10.35 5.29 -16.44
CA LEU A 144 -8.91 5.48 -16.24
C LEU A 144 -8.08 4.43 -16.99
N ARG A 145 -8.48 3.16 -16.94
CA ARG A 145 -7.78 2.08 -17.66
C ARG A 145 -7.83 2.23 -19.18
N SER A 146 -8.93 2.80 -19.71
CA SER A 146 -9.10 3.04 -21.15
C SER A 146 -8.59 4.40 -21.63
N THR A 147 -7.90 5.16 -20.77
CA THR A 147 -7.36 6.47 -21.13
C THR A 147 -6.33 6.34 -22.26
N PRO A 148 -6.44 7.14 -23.33
CA PRO A 148 -5.46 7.10 -24.42
C PRO A 148 -4.11 7.63 -23.93
N LEU A 149 -3.08 6.79 -24.01
CA LEU A 149 -1.70 7.08 -23.64
C LEU A 149 -0.79 7.07 -24.88
N ALA A 150 0.44 7.55 -24.71
CA ALA A 150 1.43 7.54 -25.78
C ALA A 150 1.73 6.10 -26.24
N PRO A 151 1.98 5.88 -27.55
CA PRO A 151 2.35 4.57 -28.05
C PRO A 151 3.68 4.12 -27.44
N CYS A 152 3.73 2.86 -26.99
CA CYS A 152 4.94 2.29 -26.40
C CYS A 152 6.10 2.33 -27.42
N PRO A 153 7.27 2.89 -27.06
CA PRO A 153 8.42 2.90 -27.96
C PRO A 153 8.83 1.45 -28.28
N LYS A 154 9.01 1.13 -29.56
CA LYS A 154 9.39 -0.21 -30.02
C LYS A 154 10.75 -0.63 -29.44
N ARG A 155 10.71 -1.35 -28.31
CA ARG A 155 11.68 -2.30 -27.73
C ARG A 155 13.16 -2.06 -28.06
N MET A 156 13.89 -1.32 -27.21
CA MET A 156 15.30 -1.60 -26.94
C MET A 156 15.39 -2.57 -25.76
N ARG A 157 15.88 -3.79 -25.99
CA ARG A 157 16.20 -4.75 -24.91
C ARG A 157 17.41 -4.22 -24.14
N MET A 158 17.25 -3.90 -22.85
CA MET A 158 18.30 -4.02 -21.82
C MET A 158 17.77 -3.59 -20.44
N GLY A 159 17.72 -4.57 -19.52
CA GLY A 159 18.17 -4.40 -18.13
C GLY A 159 17.15 -3.98 -17.07
N LEU A 160 16.99 -4.85 -16.08
CA LEU A 160 16.32 -4.70 -14.77
C LEU A 160 14.79 -4.78 -14.79
N ASP A 161 14.30 -6.02 -14.93
CA ASP A 161 13.04 -6.45 -14.33
C ASP A 161 13.15 -6.28 -12.80
N LEU A 162 12.46 -5.27 -12.28
CA LEU A 162 12.02 -5.23 -10.88
C LEU A 162 10.55 -5.62 -10.87
N ASP A 163 10.30 -6.87 -11.23
CA ASP A 163 9.06 -7.56 -10.87
C ASP A 163 9.15 -7.89 -9.38
N PHE A 164 8.54 -7.05 -8.55
CA PHE A 164 8.33 -7.35 -7.13
C PHE A 164 6.83 -7.26 -6.82
N HIS A 165 6.19 -8.43 -6.94
CA HIS A 165 4.82 -8.77 -6.59
C HIS A 165 3.69 -7.98 -7.29
N ALA A 166 3.54 -8.30 -8.58
CA ALA A 166 2.23 -8.47 -9.18
C ALA A 166 1.59 -9.75 -8.63
N GLN A 167 0.60 -9.63 -7.75
CA GLN A 167 -0.46 -10.62 -7.66
C GLN A 167 -1.81 -9.94 -7.91
N SER A 168 -2.48 -10.52 -8.91
CA SER A 168 -3.80 -10.24 -9.47
C SER A 168 -3.91 -9.18 -10.57
N PHE A 169 -4.41 -9.67 -11.71
CA PHE A 169 -4.83 -9.01 -12.95
C PHE A 169 -3.76 -8.79 -14.02
N THR A 170 -3.29 -9.92 -14.57
CA THR A 170 -3.07 -10.01 -16.02
C THR A 170 -4.35 -10.54 -16.66
N GLU A 171 -5.16 -9.66 -17.24
CA GLU A 171 -6.06 -10.08 -18.31
C GLU A 171 -5.93 -9.05 -19.42
N CYS A 172 -5.04 -9.36 -20.36
CA CYS A 172 -5.01 -8.70 -21.64
C CYS A 172 -6.27 -9.08 -22.40
N VAL A 173 -7.03 -8.06 -22.82
CA VAL A 173 -8.11 -8.19 -23.81
C VAL A 173 -7.61 -9.02 -25.01
N ARG A 174 -8.15 -10.22 -25.17
CA ARG A 174 -8.21 -10.92 -26.45
C ARG A 174 -9.64 -11.36 -26.68
N HIS A 175 -10.27 -10.74 -27.68
CA HIS A 175 -11.43 -11.27 -28.35
C HIS A 175 -11.08 -12.64 -28.98
N SER A 176 -11.82 -13.68 -28.62
CA SER A 176 -12.46 -14.64 -29.54
C SER A 176 -13.26 -15.64 -28.72
N GLU A 177 -14.49 -15.88 -29.17
CA GLU A 177 -15.40 -16.93 -28.70
C GLU A 177 -14.78 -18.32 -28.96
N ASP A 178 -15.10 -19.27 -28.08
CA ASP A 178 -15.38 -20.69 -28.33
C ASP A 178 -14.74 -21.68 -27.32
N ASP A 179 -15.64 -22.51 -26.80
CA ASP A 179 -15.53 -23.87 -26.26
C ASP A 179 -14.91 -24.15 -24.87
N CYS A 180 -15.87 -24.51 -24.01
CA CYS A 180 -15.84 -25.38 -22.84
C CYS A 180 -14.76 -26.49 -22.89
N GLU A 181 -14.06 -26.69 -21.78
CA GLU A 181 -13.92 -28.02 -21.17
C GLU A 181 -13.49 -27.89 -19.70
N SER A 182 -14.19 -28.65 -18.87
CA SER A 182 -14.05 -28.78 -17.43
C SER A 182 -12.88 -29.68 -17.06
N GLU A 183 -12.01 -29.23 -16.16
CA GLU A 183 -11.25 -30.13 -15.28
C GLU A 183 -11.32 -29.60 -13.85
N ASP A 184 -12.08 -30.34 -13.05
CA ASP A 184 -12.24 -30.19 -11.61
C ASP A 184 -11.33 -31.21 -10.90
N LEU A 185 -11.04 -30.88 -9.64
CA LEU A 185 -10.37 -31.64 -8.58
C LEU A 185 -8.83 -31.66 -8.49
N GLY A 186 -8.34 -31.01 -7.42
CA GLY A 186 -7.34 -31.66 -6.57
C GLY A 186 -6.27 -30.77 -5.94
N ALA A 187 -6.64 -29.65 -5.31
CA ALA A 187 -5.75 -29.03 -4.30
C ALA A 187 -6.60 -28.60 -3.09
N GLU A 188 -6.63 -29.47 -2.09
CA GLU A 188 -6.96 -29.11 -0.70
C GLU A 188 -6.09 -27.90 -0.31
N LEU A 189 -6.71 -26.71 -0.26
CA LEU A 189 -6.12 -25.55 0.39
C LEU A 189 -6.28 -25.78 1.91
N GLU A 190 -5.28 -26.42 2.51
CA GLU A 190 -5.06 -26.30 3.95
C GLU A 190 -5.00 -24.81 4.29
N LEU A 191 -5.94 -24.32 5.10
CA LEU A 191 -5.85 -22.98 5.68
C LEU A 191 -4.57 -22.94 6.53
N THR A 192 -3.51 -22.36 5.98
CA THR A 192 -2.25 -22.20 6.70
C THR A 192 -2.46 -21.26 7.88
N SER A 193 -1.86 -21.59 9.03
CA SER A 193 -1.82 -20.77 10.25
C SER A 193 -1.51 -19.30 9.98
N ASP A 194 -0.72 -19.06 8.95
CA ASP A 194 -0.23 -17.74 8.53
C ASP A 194 -1.38 -16.83 8.05
N LEU A 195 -2.37 -17.36 7.33
CA LEU A 195 -3.51 -16.58 6.87
C LEU A 195 -4.43 -16.17 8.03
N LEU A 196 -4.54 -17.04 9.04
CA LEU A 196 -5.33 -16.75 10.23
C LEU A 196 -4.64 -15.69 11.12
N ALA A 197 -3.32 -15.79 11.27
CA ALA A 197 -2.50 -14.81 11.97
C ALA A 197 -2.60 -13.43 11.31
N GLU A 198 -2.54 -13.37 9.98
CA GLU A 198 -2.65 -12.13 9.22
C GLU A 198 -4.05 -11.49 9.33
N SER A 199 -5.11 -12.30 9.20
CA SER A 199 -6.49 -11.82 9.38
C SER A 199 -6.75 -11.32 10.81
N LEU A 200 -6.29 -12.05 11.83
CA LEU A 200 -6.45 -11.64 13.22
C LEU A 200 -5.71 -10.35 13.54
N ARG A 201 -4.48 -10.23 13.04
CA ARG A 201 -3.66 -9.02 13.21
C ARG A 201 -4.35 -7.80 12.63
N ASN A 202 -4.87 -7.92 11.40
CA ASN A 202 -5.57 -6.81 10.75
C ASN A 202 -6.82 -6.41 11.53
N GLU A 203 -7.66 -7.37 11.92
CA GLU A 203 -8.89 -7.09 12.67
C GLU A 203 -8.61 -6.43 14.04
N ILE A 204 -7.59 -6.94 14.74
CA ILE A 204 -7.12 -6.38 16.01
C ILE A 204 -6.57 -4.95 15.80
N SER A 205 -5.77 -4.74 14.75
CA SER A 205 -5.19 -3.43 14.45
C SER A 205 -6.23 -2.38 14.03
N GLU A 206 -7.33 -2.80 13.39
CA GLU A 206 -8.40 -1.92 12.90
C GLU A 206 -9.42 -1.61 13.99
N SER A 207 -9.72 -2.56 14.87
CA SER A 207 -10.70 -2.44 15.97
C SER A 207 -10.18 -1.55 17.13
N ILE A 208 -8.88 -1.31 17.20
CA ILE A 208 -8.25 -0.70 18.37
C ILE A 208 -7.55 0.60 18.03
N SER A 209 -8.04 1.70 18.59
CA SER A 209 -7.37 3.01 18.54
C SER A 209 -6.24 3.16 19.57
N ASP A 210 -6.27 2.37 20.65
CA ASP A 210 -5.26 2.33 21.72
C ASP A 210 -5.02 0.89 22.19
N VAL A 211 -3.89 0.31 21.77
CA VAL A 211 -3.52 -1.09 22.09
C VAL A 211 -3.37 -1.31 23.60
N SER A 212 -2.99 -0.27 24.36
CA SER A 212 -2.86 -0.38 25.83
C SER A 212 -4.21 -0.41 26.55
N ALA A 213 -5.23 0.20 25.98
CA ALA A 213 -6.60 0.18 26.52
C ALA A 213 -7.31 -1.13 26.14
N ALA A 214 -7.09 -1.61 24.92
CA ALA A 214 -7.62 -2.90 24.49
C ALA A 214 -6.98 -4.07 25.22
N PHE A 215 -5.64 -4.06 25.39
CA PHE A 215 -4.93 -5.08 26.17
C PHE A 215 -5.50 -5.22 27.59
N ARG A 216 -5.70 -4.09 28.29
CA ARG A 216 -6.32 -4.06 29.62
C ARG A 216 -7.79 -4.48 29.65
N ASN A 217 -8.47 -4.43 28.52
CA ASN A 217 -9.86 -4.88 28.43
C ASN A 217 -9.96 -6.38 28.12
N TRP A 218 -8.88 -7.00 27.62
CA TRP A 218 -8.80 -8.42 27.31
C TRP A 218 -8.14 -9.23 28.41
N ASP A 219 -7.13 -8.65 29.06
CA ASP A 219 -6.53 -9.13 30.29
C ASP A 219 -7.57 -9.02 31.42
N THR A 220 -8.33 -10.09 31.59
CA THR A 220 -9.51 -10.09 32.46
C THR A 220 -9.09 -10.36 33.91
N ASN A 221 -7.98 -11.06 34.10
CA ASN A 221 -7.42 -11.36 35.40
C ASN A 221 -6.42 -10.29 35.90
N ASN A 222 -6.08 -9.29 35.05
CA ASN A 222 -5.10 -8.22 35.30
C ASN A 222 -3.72 -8.76 35.70
N ASP A 223 -3.28 -9.85 35.09
CA ASP A 223 -1.95 -10.43 35.32
C ASP A 223 -0.86 -9.83 34.39
N GLU A 224 -1.23 -8.80 33.63
CA GLU A 224 -0.40 -8.09 32.65
C GLU A 224 0.06 -8.97 31.48
N ARG A 225 -0.59 -10.12 31.29
CA ARG A 225 -0.33 -11.10 30.24
C ARG A 225 -1.66 -11.57 29.66
N LEU A 226 -1.62 -12.10 28.45
CA LEU A 226 -2.80 -12.71 27.83
C LEU A 226 -2.59 -14.21 27.73
N SER A 227 -3.46 -14.96 28.41
CA SER A 227 -3.54 -16.40 28.26
C SER A 227 -4.19 -16.81 26.93
N ILE A 228 -4.00 -18.07 26.52
CA ILE A 228 -4.67 -18.63 25.33
C ILE A 228 -6.20 -18.51 25.45
N ASP A 229 -6.76 -18.67 26.65
CA ASP A 229 -8.19 -18.61 26.88
C ASP A 229 -8.73 -17.18 26.70
N GLU A 230 -8.02 -16.16 27.20
CA GLU A 230 -8.37 -14.74 27.01
C GLU A 230 -8.26 -14.32 25.54
N MET A 231 -7.23 -14.79 24.85
CA MET A 231 -7.10 -14.61 23.41
C MET A 231 -8.24 -15.30 22.65
N THR A 232 -8.67 -16.48 23.10
CA THR A 232 -9.79 -17.22 22.48
C THR A 232 -11.10 -16.46 22.62
N GLU A 233 -11.34 -15.84 23.77
CA GLU A 233 -12.51 -14.99 24.00
C GLU A 233 -12.47 -13.73 23.12
N LEU A 234 -11.30 -13.11 22.96
CA LEU A 234 -11.09 -11.99 22.05
C LEU A 234 -11.45 -12.35 20.60
N VAL A 235 -10.90 -13.45 20.08
CA VAL A 235 -11.16 -13.90 18.70
C VAL A 235 -12.63 -14.21 18.48
N ARG A 236 -13.29 -14.77 19.50
CA ARG A 236 -14.73 -15.01 19.48
C ARG A 236 -15.52 -13.70 19.47
N ALA A 237 -15.11 -12.70 20.25
CA ALA A 237 -15.74 -11.38 20.28
C ALA A 237 -15.61 -10.62 18.96
N LEU A 238 -14.53 -10.87 18.20
CA LEU A 238 -14.33 -10.35 16.84
C LEU A 238 -15.07 -11.14 15.75
N GLY A 239 -15.82 -12.20 16.12
CA GLY A 239 -16.60 -13.00 15.16
C GLY A 239 -15.76 -13.96 14.31
N MET A 240 -14.53 -14.27 14.74
CA MET A 240 -13.59 -15.11 14.02
C MET A 240 -13.57 -16.56 14.53
N PRO A 241 -13.21 -17.54 13.68
CA PRO A 241 -13.11 -18.94 14.08
C PRO A 241 -11.92 -19.19 15.02
N THR A 242 -12.16 -19.86 16.14
CA THR A 242 -11.16 -20.11 17.19
C THR A 242 -10.31 -21.36 16.99
N GLN A 243 -10.57 -22.14 15.93
CA GLN A 243 -9.99 -23.49 15.74
C GLN A 243 -8.45 -23.49 15.58
N ASN A 244 -7.85 -22.36 15.18
CA ASN A 244 -6.42 -22.23 14.90
C ASN A 244 -5.71 -21.21 15.80
N ILE A 245 -6.35 -20.77 16.89
CA ILE A 245 -5.79 -19.71 17.73
C ILE A 245 -4.54 -20.15 18.48
N SER A 246 -4.42 -21.43 18.83
CA SER A 246 -3.23 -21.98 19.49
C SER A 246 -1.97 -21.81 18.63
N ALA A 247 -2.09 -21.95 17.31
CA ALA A 247 -1.00 -21.72 16.37
C ALA A 247 -0.61 -20.24 16.31
N VAL A 248 -1.59 -19.33 16.33
CA VAL A 248 -1.36 -17.88 16.33
C VAL A 248 -0.74 -17.41 17.64
N VAL A 249 -1.22 -17.91 18.77
CA VAL A 249 -0.64 -17.62 20.09
C VAL A 249 0.81 -18.10 20.16
N HIS A 250 1.11 -19.29 19.63
CA HIS A 250 2.47 -19.78 19.56
C HIS A 250 3.39 -18.92 18.67
N GLU A 251 2.83 -18.28 17.64
CA GLU A 251 3.59 -17.35 16.80
C GLU A 251 3.89 -16.02 17.51
N MET A 252 2.95 -15.57 18.34
CA MET A 252 3.01 -14.35 19.14
C MET A 252 3.96 -14.48 20.33
N ASP A 253 3.90 -15.62 21.03
CA ASP A 253 4.71 -15.95 22.21
C ASP A 253 6.18 -16.21 21.80
N LYS A 254 7.02 -15.18 21.93
CA LYS A 254 8.45 -15.27 21.61
C LYS A 254 9.28 -15.76 22.78
N SER A 255 8.79 -15.56 24.00
CA SER A 255 9.39 -16.03 25.23
C SER A 255 9.19 -17.54 25.45
N GLY A 256 8.16 -18.11 24.82
CA GLY A 256 7.78 -19.52 24.91
C GLY A 256 7.18 -19.89 26.26
N ASP A 257 6.67 -18.91 27.02
CA ASP A 257 6.13 -19.13 28.37
C ASP A 257 4.63 -19.49 28.38
N GLY A 258 4.00 -19.52 27.20
CA GLY A 258 2.60 -19.85 27.01
C GLY A 258 1.65 -18.67 27.23
N PHE A 259 2.18 -17.48 27.47
CA PHE A 259 1.44 -16.24 27.64
C PHE A 259 1.95 -15.19 26.65
N ILE A 260 1.10 -14.21 26.32
CA ILE A 260 1.50 -13.09 25.48
C ILE A 260 1.59 -11.85 26.34
N CYS A 261 2.80 -11.33 26.56
CA CYS A 261 2.96 -10.06 27.24
C CYS A 261 2.67 -8.88 26.30
N TYR A 262 2.49 -7.69 26.86
CA TYR A 262 2.23 -6.47 26.08
C TYR A 262 3.29 -6.23 24.99
N ASP A 263 4.57 -6.43 25.31
CA ASP A 263 5.67 -6.22 24.35
C ASP A 263 5.64 -7.24 23.21
N GLU A 264 5.26 -8.49 23.48
CA GLU A 264 5.09 -9.53 22.46
C GLU A 264 3.89 -9.24 21.57
N LEU A 265 2.78 -8.77 22.14
CA LEU A 265 1.62 -8.35 21.37
C LEU A 265 1.96 -7.19 20.45
N ILE A 266 2.64 -6.15 20.96
CA ILE A 266 3.06 -4.98 20.16
C ILE A 266 4.09 -5.40 19.10
N SER A 267 5.07 -6.21 19.48
CA SER A 267 6.07 -6.73 18.54
C SER A 267 5.44 -7.59 17.45
N TRP A 268 4.41 -8.36 17.80
CA TRP A 268 3.65 -9.13 16.83
C TRP A 268 2.80 -8.20 15.98
N LEU A 269 1.95 -7.32 16.52
CA LEU A 269 1.08 -6.42 15.74
C LEU A 269 1.85 -5.52 14.77
N TYR A 270 3.03 -5.04 15.16
CA TYR A 270 3.85 -4.13 14.35
C TYR A 270 5.06 -4.82 13.70
N ARG A 271 5.07 -6.15 13.64
CA ARG A 271 6.13 -6.92 12.95
C ARG A 271 6.12 -6.56 11.45
N SER A 272 7.26 -6.05 10.96
CA SER A 272 7.54 -5.68 9.56
C SER A 272 8.10 -6.84 8.75
#